data_AF-A0A838X373-F1
#
_entry.id   AF-A0A838X373-F1
#
_cell.length_a   1.000
_cell.length_b   1.000
_cell.length_c   1.000
_cell.angle_alpha   90.00
_cell.angle_beta   90.00
_cell.angle_gamma   90.00
#
_symmetry.space_group_name_H-M   'P 1'
#
loop_
_entity.id
_entity.type
_entity.pdbx_description
1 polymer ?
#
loop_
_entity_poly.entity_id
_entity_poly.type
_entity_poly.pdbx_seq_one_letter_code
_entity_poly.pdbx_strand_id
1 'polypeptide(L)'
;WYTRGEPRWMPDDVDGRVLFHRNRARALAVGRGEPDPGADRALGDIVVLPHVRRARDEGRLTATPMFTSLGELHADHLIWCTGFRPALAPLRALIDAPGFFLVGYGDMVGPGAATITGVGPFARAAAKGVLKRLASP
;
A
#
# COMPACT_ATOMS: atom_id res chain seq x y z
N TRP A 1 -17.79 3.64 12.24
CA TRP A 1 -16.64 3.67 11.31
C TRP A 1 -17.07 2.97 10.04
N TYR A 2 -17.25 3.70 8.93
CA TYR A 2 -17.81 3.11 7.71
C TYR A 2 -16.74 2.39 6.89
N THR A 3 -16.97 1.12 6.56
CA THR A 3 -16.03 0.28 5.80
C THR A 3 -16.74 -0.51 4.69
N ARG A 4 -15.99 -0.87 3.65
CA ARG A 4 -16.50 -1.69 2.53
C ARG A 4 -16.63 -3.17 2.85
N GLY A 5 -15.97 -3.61 3.92
CA GLY A 5 -15.96 -4.99 4.39
C GLY A 5 -15.46 -5.03 5.82
N GLU A 6 -15.49 -6.21 6.42
CA GLU A 6 -15.04 -6.41 7.79
C GLU A 6 -13.54 -6.08 7.93
N PRO A 7 -13.15 -5.23 8.91
CA PRO A 7 -11.75 -4.94 9.16
C PRO A 7 -10.98 -6.19 9.57
N ARG A 8 -9.90 -6.49 8.86
CA ARG A 8 -9.03 -7.62 9.16
C ARG A 8 -7.83 -7.15 9.97
N TRP A 9 -7.86 -7.44 11.27
CA TRP A 9 -6.79 -7.09 12.21
C TRP A 9 -5.60 -8.03 12.06
N MET A 10 -4.40 -7.48 12.16
CA MET A 10 -3.22 -8.31 12.37
C MET A 10 -3.16 -8.85 13.79
N PRO A 11 -2.44 -9.96 14.03
CA PRO A 11 -2.11 -10.39 15.37
C PRO A 11 -1.47 -9.25 16.17
N ASP A 12 -1.75 -9.28 17.45
CA ASP A 12 -1.46 -8.21 18.38
C ASP A 12 0.04 -8.00 18.64
N ASP A 13 0.85 -9.03 18.39
CA ASP A 13 2.31 -9.08 18.48
C ASP A 13 3.00 -8.74 17.16
N VAL A 14 2.24 -8.46 16.09
CA VAL A 14 2.76 -8.13 14.76
C VAL A 14 2.90 -6.61 14.59
N ASP A 15 4.09 -6.18 14.19
CA ASP A 15 4.36 -4.79 13.81
C ASP A 15 4.72 -4.64 12.31
N GLY A 16 5.04 -3.40 11.91
CA GLY A 16 5.39 -3.07 10.53
C GLY A 16 6.62 -3.79 9.97
N ARG A 17 7.49 -4.39 10.80
CA ARG A 17 8.64 -5.17 10.34
C ARG A 17 8.19 -6.46 9.65
N VAL A 18 7.14 -7.11 10.14
CA VAL A 18 6.58 -8.32 9.52
C VAL A 18 6.06 -8.01 8.12
N LEU A 19 5.35 -6.89 7.97
CA LEU A 19 4.91 -6.38 6.67
C LEU A 19 6.10 -6.13 5.73
N PHE A 20 7.16 -5.52 6.24
CA PHE A 20 8.38 -5.29 5.46
C PHE A 20 9.04 -6.59 5.00
N HIS A 21 9.25 -7.57 5.90
CA HIS A 21 9.88 -8.84 5.54
C HIS A 21 9.11 -9.57 4.44
N ARG A 22 7.78 -9.53 4.48
CA ARG A 22 6.91 -10.15 3.48
C ARG A 22 6.92 -9.41 2.16
N ASN A 23 6.79 -8.08 2.18
CA ASN A 23 6.91 -7.28 0.96
C ASN A 23 8.29 -7.45 0.32
N ARG A 24 9.35 -7.60 1.12
CA ARG A 24 10.68 -7.94 0.62
C ARG A 24 10.73 -9.33 -0.02
N ALA A 25 10.10 -10.34 0.57
CA ALA A 25 10.03 -11.68 -0.02
C ALA A 25 9.30 -11.67 -1.38
N ARG A 26 8.18 -10.94 -1.47
CA ARG A 26 7.43 -10.72 -2.71
C ARG A 26 8.27 -9.99 -3.76
N ALA A 27 8.90 -8.88 -3.38
CA ALA A 27 9.76 -8.10 -4.27
C ALA A 27 10.96 -8.92 -4.79
N LEU A 28 11.51 -9.80 -3.95
CA LEU A 28 12.58 -10.72 -4.34
C LEU A 28 12.10 -11.79 -5.32
N ALA A 29 10.91 -12.37 -5.12
CA ALA A 29 10.32 -13.34 -6.06
C ALA A 29 10.09 -12.69 -7.44
N VAL A 30 9.42 -11.53 -7.46
CA VAL A 30 9.20 -10.74 -8.68
C VAL A 30 10.53 -10.38 -9.35
N GLY A 31 11.53 -9.95 -8.57
CA GLY A 31 12.86 -9.63 -9.09
C GLY A 31 13.63 -10.81 -9.68
N ARG A 32 13.30 -12.06 -9.29
CA ARG A 32 13.85 -13.30 -9.87
C ARG A 32 13.04 -13.83 -11.05
N GLY A 33 11.92 -13.18 -11.41
CA GLY A 33 10.98 -13.71 -12.40
C GLY A 33 10.14 -14.88 -11.89
N GLU A 34 10.11 -15.10 -10.57
CA GLU A 34 9.25 -16.09 -9.94
C GLU A 34 7.83 -15.51 -9.74
N PRO A 35 6.81 -16.36 -9.63
CA PRO A 35 5.46 -15.91 -9.28
C PRO A 35 5.45 -15.10 -7.96
N ASP A 36 4.78 -13.95 -7.95
CA ASP A 36 4.53 -13.22 -6.70
C ASP A 36 3.65 -14.09 -5.80
N PRO A 37 4.11 -14.49 -4.59
CA PRO A 37 3.29 -15.26 -3.66
C PRO A 37 2.07 -14.48 -3.15
N GLY A 38 1.98 -13.18 -3.45
CA GLY A 38 0.86 -12.32 -3.12
C GLY A 38 0.91 -11.82 -1.69
N ALA A 39 -0.03 -10.92 -1.36
CA ALA A 39 -0.22 -10.50 0.03
C ALA A 39 -0.79 -11.67 0.84
N ASP A 40 -0.20 -11.94 2.01
CA ASP A 40 -0.72 -12.97 2.91
C ASP A 40 -2.04 -12.51 3.55
N ARG A 41 -3.13 -13.07 3.02
CA ARG A 41 -4.49 -12.80 3.49
C ARG A 41 -4.78 -13.42 4.86
N ALA A 42 -3.95 -14.30 5.39
CA ALA A 42 -4.14 -14.84 6.73
C ALA A 42 -3.66 -13.87 7.82
N LEU A 43 -2.75 -12.94 7.51
CA LEU A 43 -2.19 -12.03 8.49
C LEU A 43 -3.12 -10.88 8.87
N GLY A 44 -4.01 -10.46 7.97
CA GLY A 44 -4.82 -9.25 8.15
C GLY A 44 -4.21 -8.02 7.48
N ASP A 45 -4.93 -6.91 7.51
CA ASP A 45 -4.63 -5.69 6.76
C ASP A 45 -4.26 -4.51 7.67
N ILE A 46 -4.67 -4.53 8.95
CA ILE A 46 -4.50 -3.41 9.88
C ILE A 46 -3.54 -3.80 11.02
N VAL A 47 -2.40 -3.11 11.11
CA VAL A 47 -1.46 -3.26 12.23
C VAL A 47 -2.09 -2.72 13.52
N VAL A 48 -2.10 -3.54 14.58
CA VAL A 48 -2.75 -3.20 15.85
C VAL A 48 -1.77 -2.45 16.78
N LEU A 49 -1.51 -1.19 16.45
CA LEU A 49 -0.71 -0.29 17.28
C LEU A 49 -1.40 -0.04 18.64
N PRO A 50 -0.66 0.40 19.70
CA PRO A 50 -1.23 0.52 21.05
C PRO A 50 -2.54 1.33 21.16
N HIS A 51 -2.62 2.46 20.45
CA HIS A 51 -3.83 3.28 20.38
C HIS A 51 -4.98 2.63 19.60
N VAL A 52 -4.68 1.85 18.56
CA VAL A 52 -5.67 1.08 17.80
C VAL A 52 -6.22 -0.06 18.65
N ARG A 53 -5.34 -0.81 19.33
CA ARG A 53 -5.70 -1.84 20.31
C ARG A 53 -6.68 -1.30 21.33
N ARG A 54 -6.31 -0.20 21.99
CA ARG A 54 -7.17 0.42 23.01
C ARG A 54 -8.55 0.75 22.45
N ALA A 55 -8.63 1.42 21.31
CA ALA A 55 -9.91 1.78 20.71
C ALA A 55 -10.73 0.56 20.25
N ARG A 56 -10.07 -0.50 19.76
CA ARG A 56 -10.70 -1.78 19.40
C ARG A 56 -11.29 -2.45 20.64
N ASP A 57 -10.48 -2.62 21.68
CA ASP A 57 -10.83 -3.36 22.88
C ASP A 57 -11.89 -2.59 23.71
N GLU A 58 -11.95 -1.26 23.60
CA GLU A 58 -13.03 -0.41 24.13
C GLU A 58 -14.31 -0.42 23.26
N GLY A 59 -14.36 -1.19 22.16
CA GLY A 59 -15.52 -1.26 21.25
C GLY A 59 -15.76 -0.03 20.38
N ARG A 60 -14.79 0.90 20.31
CA ARG A 60 -14.90 2.15 19.52
C ARG A 60 -14.62 1.95 18.03
N LEU A 61 -14.03 0.82 17.66
CA LEU A 61 -13.72 0.45 16.27
C LEU A 61 -14.73 -0.57 15.69
N THR A 62 -16.02 -0.36 15.94
CA THR A 62 -17.09 -1.14 15.32
C THR A 62 -17.29 -0.69 13.88
N ALA A 63 -17.16 -1.64 12.95
CA ALA A 63 -17.38 -1.42 11.53
C ALA A 63 -18.86 -1.26 11.21
N THR A 64 -19.16 -0.33 10.31
CA THR A 64 -20.50 -0.07 9.80
C THR A 64 -20.45 -0.21 8.26
N PRO A 65 -21.38 -0.91 7.62
CA PRO A 65 -21.42 -0.98 6.16
C PRO A 65 -21.51 0.41 5.53
N MET A 66 -20.89 0.61 4.37
CA MET A 66 -20.97 1.87 3.63
C MET A 66 -22.43 2.28 3.36
N PHE A 67 -22.75 3.54 3.67
CA PHE A 67 -23.98 4.21 3.26
C PHE A 67 -24.05 4.38 1.74
N THR A 68 -25.25 4.58 1.19
CA THR A 68 -25.44 4.78 -0.27
C THR A 68 -25.63 6.24 -0.65
N SER A 69 -26.07 7.08 0.28
CA SER A 69 -26.25 8.51 0.13
C SER A 69 -25.81 9.25 1.39
N LEU A 70 -25.29 10.47 1.22
CA LEU A 70 -24.93 11.33 2.35
C LEU A 70 -26.14 11.73 3.20
N GLY A 71 -27.36 11.69 2.64
CA GLY A 71 -28.59 11.99 3.38
C GLY A 71 -28.93 10.98 4.48
N GLU A 72 -28.30 9.80 4.47
CA GLU A 72 -28.44 8.77 5.51
C GLU A 72 -27.59 9.08 6.75
N LEU A 73 -26.73 10.09 6.68
CA LEU A 73 -25.74 10.37 7.72
C LEU A 73 -26.20 11.46 8.68
N HIS A 74 -26.16 11.13 9.96
CA HIS A 74 -26.32 12.08 11.06
C HIS A 74 -24.95 12.36 11.69
N ALA A 75 -24.17 13.25 11.07
CA ALA A 75 -22.86 13.66 11.57
C ALA A 75 -22.52 15.09 11.12
N ASP A 76 -21.88 15.85 12.02
CA ASP A 76 -21.41 17.22 11.70
C ASP A 76 -20.15 17.21 10.82
N HIS A 77 -19.35 16.14 10.93
CA HIS A 77 -18.05 16.02 10.28
C HIS A 77 -17.85 14.63 9.67
N LEU A 78 -17.24 14.63 8.48
CA LEU A 78 -16.87 13.44 7.74
C LEU A 78 -15.37 13.46 7.46
N ILE A 79 -14.67 12.41 7.92
CA ILE A 79 -13.24 12.22 7.66
C ILE A 79 -13.08 11.10 6.62
N TRP A 80 -12.54 11.45 5.46
CA TRP A 80 -12.34 10.52 4.36
C TRP A 80 -11.00 9.81 4.46
N CYS A 81 -11.01 8.61 5.06
CA CYS A 81 -9.87 7.71 5.11
C CYS A 81 -9.87 6.73 3.91
N THR A 82 -10.15 7.22 2.70
CA THR A 82 -10.42 6.41 1.50
C THR A 82 -9.21 6.18 0.58
N GLY A 83 -8.01 6.53 1.06
CA GLY A 83 -6.76 6.35 0.33
C GLY A 83 -6.49 7.47 -0.68
N PHE A 84 -5.52 7.23 -1.57
CA PHE A 84 -5.01 8.21 -2.51
C PHE A 84 -4.84 7.61 -3.90
N ARG A 85 -4.82 8.48 -4.92
CA ARG A 85 -4.41 8.12 -6.28
C ARG A 85 -2.98 8.59 -6.54
N PRO A 86 -2.23 7.92 -7.43
CA PRO A 86 -0.93 8.39 -7.88
C PRO A 86 -1.03 9.81 -8.46
N ALA A 87 -0.18 10.73 -7.98
CA ALA A 87 -0.12 12.11 -8.45
C ALA A 87 0.66 12.20 -9.78
N LEU A 88 0.08 11.63 -10.85
CA LEU A 88 0.70 11.51 -12.18
C LEU A 88 -0.02 12.30 -13.27
N ALA A 89 -0.97 13.17 -12.91
CA ALA A 89 -1.83 13.85 -13.90
C ALA A 89 -1.05 14.56 -15.03
N PRO A 90 0.01 15.34 -14.75
CA PRO A 90 0.78 16.00 -15.82
C PRO A 90 1.58 15.04 -16.71
N LEU A 91 1.84 13.81 -16.24
CA LEU A 91 2.72 12.83 -16.87
C LEU A 91 1.97 11.60 -17.37
N ARG A 92 0.64 11.62 -17.35
CA ARG A 92 -0.18 10.43 -17.59
C ARG A 92 0.06 9.81 -18.97
N ALA A 93 0.30 10.63 -19.99
CA ALA A 93 0.60 10.17 -21.35
C ALA A 93 2.00 9.55 -21.49
N LEU A 94 2.88 9.71 -20.50
CA LEU A 94 4.28 9.29 -20.56
C LEU A 94 4.57 8.05 -19.72
N ILE A 95 3.59 7.52 -18.99
CA ILE A 95 3.84 6.43 -18.02
C ILE A 95 4.40 5.15 -18.67
N ASP A 96 4.00 4.89 -19.92
CA ASP A 96 4.45 3.75 -20.73
C ASP A 96 5.60 4.14 -21.69
N ALA A 97 6.05 5.39 -21.65
CA ALA A 97 7.08 5.88 -22.56
C ALA A 97 8.44 5.23 -22.26
N PRO A 98 9.20 4.83 -23.29
CA PRO A 98 10.54 4.29 -23.08
C PRO A 98 11.46 5.28 -22.34
N GLY A 99 11.97 4.86 -21.18
CA GLY A 99 12.83 5.68 -20.32
C GLY A 99 12.08 6.45 -19.23
N PHE A 100 10.78 6.25 -19.08
CA PHE A 100 10.03 6.68 -17.92
C PHE A 100 10.15 5.64 -16.80
N PHE A 101 10.47 6.07 -15.57
CA PHE A 101 10.65 5.18 -14.42
C PHE A 101 9.81 5.67 -13.24
N LEU A 102 8.89 4.81 -12.77
CA LEU A 102 8.11 5.06 -11.57
C LEU A 102 8.84 4.52 -10.33
N VAL A 103 8.86 5.32 -9.27
CA VAL A 103 9.41 4.93 -7.96
C VAL A 103 8.43 5.36 -6.87
N GLY A 104 8.15 4.47 -5.92
CA GLY A 104 7.38 4.81 -4.73
C GLY A 104 5.85 4.82 -4.88
N TYR A 105 5.30 4.61 -6.09
CA TYR A 105 3.85 4.66 -6.34
C TYR A 105 3.10 3.36 -6.03
N GLY A 106 3.47 2.69 -4.93
CA GLY A 106 2.79 1.51 -4.41
C GLY A 106 2.85 0.32 -5.36
N ASP A 107 1.78 -0.48 -5.39
CA ASP A 107 1.74 -1.73 -6.15
C ASP A 107 1.90 -1.56 -7.67
N MET A 108 1.71 -0.34 -8.22
CA MET A 108 2.05 -0.06 -9.62
C MET A 108 3.55 -0.23 -9.91
N VAL A 109 4.40 0.00 -8.90
CA VAL A 109 5.86 -0.19 -8.98
C VAL A 109 6.23 -1.56 -8.45
N GLY A 110 5.61 -1.98 -7.36
CA GLY A 110 5.73 -3.32 -6.82
C GLY A 110 5.47 -3.41 -5.31
N PRO A 111 5.54 -4.62 -4.76
CA PRO A 111 5.16 -4.90 -3.38
C PRO A 111 5.89 -4.01 -2.36
N GLY A 112 5.14 -3.23 -1.59
CA GLY A 112 5.69 -2.36 -0.55
C GLY A 112 6.48 -1.15 -1.05
N ALA A 113 6.43 -0.83 -2.35
CA ALA A 113 7.19 0.29 -2.91
C ALA A 113 6.80 1.65 -2.30
N ALA A 114 5.55 1.82 -1.85
CA ALA A 114 5.06 3.01 -1.15
C ALA A 114 5.36 2.99 0.37
N THR A 115 6.53 2.49 0.77
CA THR A 115 6.95 2.48 2.17
C THR A 115 8.41 2.93 2.28
N ILE A 116 8.78 3.57 3.40
CA ILE A 116 10.14 4.10 3.63
C ILE A 116 11.19 3.00 3.46
N THR A 117 10.95 1.81 4.01
CA THR A 117 11.89 0.70 3.95
C THR A 117 11.78 -0.10 2.65
N GLY A 118 10.60 -0.14 2.03
CA GLY A 118 10.34 -0.95 0.83
C GLY A 118 10.68 -0.27 -0.50
N VAL A 119 10.83 1.05 -0.55
CA VAL A 119 11.10 1.78 -1.81
C VAL A 119 12.50 1.50 -2.40
N GLY A 120 13.48 1.19 -1.53
CA GLY A 120 14.90 1.13 -1.89
C GLY A 120 15.25 0.20 -3.08
N PRO A 121 14.80 -1.07 -3.11
CA PRO A 121 15.05 -1.96 -4.24
C PRO A 121 14.54 -1.42 -5.58
N PHE A 122 13.36 -0.80 -5.59
CA PHE A 122 12.75 -0.23 -6.80
C PHE A 122 13.47 1.04 -7.25
N ALA A 123 13.87 1.90 -6.32
CA ALA A 123 14.70 3.07 -6.63
C ALA A 123 16.05 2.66 -7.24
N ARG A 124 16.69 1.62 -6.71
CA ARG A 124 17.95 1.08 -7.25
C ARG A 124 17.75 0.50 -8.66
N ALA A 125 16.64 -0.19 -8.90
CA ALA A 125 16.33 -0.73 -10.23
C ALA A 125 16.08 0.38 -11.25
N ALA A 126 15.33 1.42 -10.88
CA ALA A 126 15.11 2.60 -11.72
C ALA A 126 16.44 3.29 -12.07
N ALA A 127 17.31 3.53 -11.09
CA ALA A 127 18.62 4.14 -11.32
C ALA A 127 19.49 3.31 -12.30
N LYS A 128 19.51 1.98 -12.16
CA LYS A 128 20.18 1.10 -13.13
C LYS A 128 19.58 1.19 -14.53
N GLY A 129 18.25 1.27 -14.63
CA GLY A 129 17.55 1.45 -15.90
C GLY A 129 17.91 2.76 -16.60
N VAL A 130 17.97 3.86 -15.85
CA VAL A 130 18.44 5.17 -16.34
C VAL A 130 19.88 5.06 -16.84
N LEU A 131 20.80 4.51 -16.05
CA LEU A 131 22.21 4.34 -16.44
C LEU A 131 22.35 3.52 -17.73
N LYS A 132 21.61 2.41 -17.86
CA LYS A 132 21.63 1.58 -19.07
C LYS A 132 21.19 2.36 -20.31
N ARG A 133 20.20 3.22 -20.16
CA ARG A 133 19.66 4.03 -21.26
C ARG A 133 20.60 5.15 -21.67
N LEU A 134 21.26 5.80 -20.71
CA LEU A 134 22.30 6.79 -20.99
C LEU A 134 23.56 6.19 -21.62
N ALA A 135 23.85 4.92 -21.35
CA ALA A 135 24.97 4.20 -21.94
C ALA A 135 24.68 3.59 -23.33
N SER A 136 23.41 3.63 -23.76
CA SER A 136 23.02 3.21 -25.11
C SER A 136 23.13 4.43 -26.04
N PRO A 137 23.92 4.38 -27.14
CA PRO A 137 24.10 5.50 -28.05
C PRO A 137 22.82 5.92 -28.77
#